data_AF-A0ABD1IVQ9-F1
#
_entry.id   AF-A0ABD1IVQ9-F1
#
_cell.length_a   1.000
_cell.length_b   1.000
_cell.length_c   1.000
_cell.angle_alpha   90.00
_cell.angle_beta   90.00
_cell.angle_gamma   90.00
#
_symmetry.space_group_name_H-M   'P 1'
#
loop_
_entity.id
_entity.type
_entity.pdbx_description
1 polymer ?
#
loop_
_entity_poly.entity_id
_entity_poly.type
_entity_poly.pdbx_seq_one_letter_code
_entity_poly.pdbx_strand_id
1 'polypeptide(L)'
;MSFHACACACLPELHIFMMAGRKTVALAWTLLCALVFGAGVGEVTAGKVLVFPEDGSHWVNMQVILRELHSRGHELTVVRSVRSWYIQETPELYASINVDPPQAESFTAEMFEALLQRSLQLRRMTWLRYFIEQQLDLAFTLRLFHTNALRMISTILDDGELTARLRAERFDLMLTDPAFPAGVLLANYLDLPLVYNVRWLNTGDGHMALAPSPTSFVPMYNSILPARMGLWQRARNLVRYASSMMQERYVLLPIYDELLERHFPPGAELLSMQRRADIWLMRMDFVFDFPRPTMPNIVYIGGFQCRPPRPLPDQLEAFMQSSGDHGVVMMSMGAMIATLPKDIAEAIAAALAELPQKVIWRYTGERPSTLGANTLLLDWFPQNDLLGHPKMRAFISHGGTNGVYEAIYHGVPVVGLPLLFDQFDNLLRLEVRGAGRIVDATTITTASFKEALQDVIGDPAYRDNMGTLSRLHRDRLVSPLDTATFWIEFVMRNKGAAHLRPESWDMPWYTYFGIDVLLLVLSLACLSVLVPVIAIRALWRAVVKKKNKGKVE
;
A
#
# COMPACT_ATOMS: atom_id res chain seq x y z
N MET A 1 -103.33 -5.51 -3.44
CA MET A 1 -103.22 -5.99 -4.83
C MET A 1 -101.73 -6.19 -5.11
N SER A 2 -101.15 -7.37 -4.92
CA SER A 2 -101.22 -8.59 -5.77
C SER A 2 -100.04 -8.67 -6.75
N PHE A 3 -99.13 -9.65 -6.50
CA PHE A 3 -98.28 -10.41 -7.47
C PHE A 3 -97.20 -9.61 -8.26
N HIS A 4 -95.99 -10.08 -8.61
CA HIS A 4 -95.21 -11.33 -8.53
C HIS A 4 -93.77 -10.96 -8.99
N ALA A 5 -92.70 -11.34 -8.28
CA ALA A 5 -91.80 -12.47 -8.59
C ALA A 5 -90.72 -12.24 -9.69
N CYS A 6 -89.50 -12.69 -9.33
CA CYS A 6 -88.40 -13.15 -10.20
C CYS A 6 -87.26 -12.17 -10.57
N ALA A 7 -86.27 -12.02 -9.66
CA ALA A 7 -84.84 -11.86 -9.99
C ALA A 7 -83.97 -11.89 -8.72
N CYS A 8 -83.97 -13.00 -7.97
CA CYS A 8 -83.12 -13.17 -6.79
C CYS A 8 -82.45 -14.54 -6.81
N ALA A 9 -81.38 -14.68 -7.62
CA ALA A 9 -80.39 -15.76 -7.51
C ALA A 9 -79.20 -15.44 -8.43
N CYS A 10 -78.20 -14.68 -7.95
CA CYS A 10 -76.80 -14.66 -8.46
C CYS A 10 -75.90 -13.58 -7.80
N LEU A 11 -76.40 -12.81 -6.83
CA LEU A 11 -75.63 -11.70 -6.25
C LEU A 11 -74.65 -12.02 -5.09
N PRO A 12 -74.63 -13.19 -4.41
CA PRO A 12 -73.59 -13.46 -3.41
C PRO A 12 -72.26 -13.94 -4.01
N GLU A 13 -72.25 -14.56 -5.19
CA GLU A 13 -71.02 -15.15 -5.76
C GLU A 13 -70.13 -14.12 -6.47
N LEU A 14 -70.72 -13.07 -7.07
CA LEU A 14 -69.96 -12.02 -7.75
C LEU A 14 -69.13 -11.16 -6.79
N HIS A 15 -69.61 -10.95 -5.56
CA HIS A 15 -68.92 -10.15 -4.55
C HIS A 15 -67.70 -10.88 -3.96
N ILE A 16 -67.79 -12.21 -3.84
CA ILE A 16 -66.68 -13.08 -3.41
C ILE A 16 -65.63 -13.17 -4.53
N PHE A 17 -66.05 -13.27 -5.80
CA PHE A 17 -65.14 -13.29 -6.95
C PHE A 17 -64.39 -11.95 -7.13
N MET A 18 -65.04 -10.80 -6.93
CA MET A 18 -64.38 -9.48 -7.01
C MET A 18 -63.41 -9.23 -5.84
N MET A 19 -63.70 -9.72 -4.63
CA MET A 19 -62.78 -9.62 -3.49
C MET A 19 -61.61 -10.60 -3.59
N ALA A 20 -61.83 -11.81 -4.09
CA ALA A 20 -60.78 -12.78 -4.38
C ALA A 20 -59.85 -12.25 -5.48
N GLY A 21 -60.41 -11.70 -6.56
CA GLY A 21 -59.69 -11.07 -7.67
C GLY A 21 -58.84 -9.87 -7.25
N ARG A 22 -59.33 -9.02 -6.36
CA ARG A 22 -58.54 -7.89 -5.81
C ARG A 22 -57.38 -8.35 -4.93
N LYS A 23 -57.57 -9.41 -4.14
CA LYS A 23 -56.48 -9.99 -3.32
C LYS A 23 -55.43 -10.68 -4.18
N THR A 24 -55.82 -11.41 -5.22
CA THR A 24 -54.87 -12.04 -6.16
C THR A 24 -54.13 -11.02 -7.01
N VAL A 25 -54.79 -9.93 -7.43
CA VAL A 25 -54.15 -8.83 -8.16
C VAL A 25 -53.20 -8.06 -7.24
N ALA A 26 -53.59 -7.76 -6.00
CA ALA A 26 -52.69 -7.14 -5.03
C ALA A 26 -51.49 -8.03 -4.69
N LEU A 27 -51.69 -9.35 -4.52
CA LEU A 27 -50.61 -10.30 -4.29
C LEU A 27 -49.67 -10.39 -5.51
N ALA A 28 -50.23 -10.40 -6.72
CA ALA A 28 -49.45 -10.39 -7.97
C ALA A 28 -48.66 -9.09 -8.13
N TRP A 29 -49.23 -7.93 -7.79
CA TRP A 29 -48.49 -6.65 -7.78
C TRP A 29 -47.45 -6.59 -6.67
N THR A 30 -47.70 -7.19 -5.51
CA THR A 30 -46.72 -7.26 -4.41
C THR A 30 -45.57 -8.19 -4.78
N LEU A 31 -45.86 -9.33 -5.43
CA LEU A 31 -44.86 -10.27 -5.96
C LEU A 31 -44.10 -9.66 -7.14
N LEU A 32 -44.77 -8.91 -8.02
CA LEU A 32 -44.14 -8.21 -9.14
C LEU A 32 -43.27 -7.06 -8.62
N CYS A 33 -43.72 -6.30 -7.61
CA CYS A 33 -42.88 -5.31 -6.94
C CYS A 33 -41.74 -5.99 -6.16
N ALA A 34 -41.95 -7.14 -5.53
CA ALA A 34 -40.87 -7.91 -4.90
C ALA A 34 -39.90 -8.52 -5.94
N LEU A 35 -40.33 -8.80 -7.17
CA LEU A 35 -39.49 -9.27 -8.27
C LEU A 35 -38.78 -8.12 -8.99
N VAL A 36 -39.41 -6.95 -9.09
CA VAL A 36 -38.88 -5.75 -9.76
C VAL A 36 -38.00 -4.91 -8.82
N PHE A 37 -38.30 -4.88 -7.52
CA PHE A 37 -37.48 -4.24 -6.48
C PHE A 37 -36.59 -5.23 -5.72
N GLY A 38 -36.85 -6.54 -5.80
CA GLY A 38 -35.97 -7.61 -5.31
C GLY A 38 -35.04 -8.19 -6.39
N ALA A 39 -35.04 -7.62 -7.59
CA ALA A 39 -33.84 -7.57 -8.43
C ALA A 39 -32.83 -6.65 -7.73
N GLY A 40 -32.34 -7.12 -6.58
CA GLY A 40 -31.44 -6.41 -5.71
C GLY A 40 -30.18 -6.02 -6.47
N VAL A 41 -29.58 -4.93 -6.01
CA VAL A 41 -28.13 -4.77 -6.06
C VAL A 41 -27.55 -6.14 -5.71
N GLY A 42 -26.92 -6.83 -6.68
CA GLY A 42 -26.51 -8.22 -6.48
C GLY A 42 -25.58 -8.30 -5.28
N GLU A 43 -26.09 -8.71 -4.12
CA GLU A 43 -25.27 -9.03 -2.98
C GLU A 43 -24.43 -10.25 -3.39
N VAL A 44 -23.11 -10.14 -3.29
CA VAL A 44 -22.27 -11.34 -3.37
C VAL A 44 -22.51 -12.07 -2.07
N THR A 45 -23.30 -13.13 -2.12
CA THR A 45 -23.57 -13.93 -0.93
C THR A 45 -22.37 -14.80 -0.53
N ALA A 46 -21.50 -15.14 -1.48
CA ALA A 46 -20.21 -15.81 -1.32
C ALA A 46 -19.45 -15.79 -2.67
N GLY A 47 -18.12 -15.72 -2.66
CA GLY A 47 -17.28 -15.76 -3.87
C GLY A 47 -15.95 -16.45 -3.60
N LYS A 48 -15.31 -16.99 -4.65
CA LYS A 48 -14.04 -17.72 -4.57
C LYS A 48 -12.84 -16.79 -4.82
N VAL A 49 -11.98 -16.61 -3.82
CA VAL A 49 -10.81 -15.74 -3.89
C VAL A 49 -9.54 -16.58 -3.98
N LEU A 50 -8.78 -16.37 -5.05
CA LEU A 50 -7.39 -16.81 -5.09
C LEU A 50 -6.52 -15.74 -4.45
N VAL A 51 -5.71 -16.11 -3.47
CA VAL A 51 -4.86 -15.18 -2.72
C VAL A 51 -3.40 -15.50 -3.02
N PHE A 52 -2.66 -14.48 -3.42
CA PHE A 52 -1.21 -14.57 -3.62
C PHE A 52 -0.49 -13.56 -2.71
N PRO A 53 -0.10 -13.97 -1.50
CA PRO A 53 0.51 -13.10 -0.49
C PRO A 53 2.02 -12.97 -0.67
N GLU A 54 2.58 -11.97 0.02
CA GLU A 54 4.00 -11.88 0.34
C GLU A 54 4.23 -12.05 1.84
N ASP A 55 5.39 -12.56 2.22
CA ASP A 55 5.70 -12.97 3.59
C ASP A 55 5.93 -11.77 4.56
N GLY A 56 6.09 -12.07 5.85
CA GLY A 56 6.36 -11.08 6.88
C GLY A 56 5.18 -10.14 7.16
N SER A 57 5.44 -8.84 7.31
CA SER A 57 4.40 -7.86 7.68
C SER A 57 3.30 -7.66 6.63
N HIS A 58 3.55 -8.08 5.38
CA HIS A 58 2.58 -8.03 4.30
C HIS A 58 1.47 -9.05 4.54
N TRP A 59 1.84 -10.29 4.88
CA TRP A 59 0.91 -11.35 5.26
C TRP A 59 0.06 -10.99 6.48
N VAL A 60 0.65 -10.47 7.57
CA VAL A 60 -0.08 -10.10 8.80
C VAL A 60 -1.26 -9.17 8.49
N ASN A 61 -1.03 -8.19 7.61
CA ASN A 61 -2.03 -7.25 7.15
C ASN A 61 -3.07 -7.89 6.22
N MET A 62 -2.61 -8.71 5.27
CA MET A 62 -3.51 -9.41 4.35
C MET A 62 -4.45 -10.35 5.11
N GLN A 63 -3.96 -11.03 6.15
CA GLN A 63 -4.76 -11.93 6.99
C GLN A 63 -5.94 -11.22 7.67
N VAL A 64 -5.85 -9.92 7.98
CA VAL A 64 -6.98 -9.14 8.52
C VAL A 64 -8.12 -9.07 7.50
N ILE A 65 -7.80 -8.80 6.23
CA ILE A 65 -8.78 -8.78 5.14
C ILE A 65 -9.32 -10.19 4.88
N LEU A 66 -8.47 -11.22 4.91
CA LEU A 66 -8.93 -12.61 4.72
C LEU A 66 -9.92 -13.04 5.80
N ARG A 67 -9.70 -12.69 7.07
CA ARG A 67 -10.65 -12.98 8.16
C ARG A 67 -12.00 -12.31 7.94
N GLU A 68 -12.00 -11.07 7.43
CA GLU A 68 -13.23 -10.35 7.12
C GLU A 68 -13.96 -10.95 5.89
N LEU A 69 -13.23 -11.35 4.85
CA LEU A 69 -13.84 -12.03 3.71
C LEU A 69 -14.41 -13.40 4.12
N HIS A 70 -13.68 -14.16 4.93
CA HIS A 70 -14.14 -15.45 5.44
C HIS A 70 -15.38 -15.30 6.34
N SER A 71 -15.43 -14.28 7.21
CA SER A 71 -16.61 -14.03 8.06
C SER A 71 -17.88 -13.69 7.26
N ARG A 72 -17.70 -13.20 6.03
CA ARG A 72 -18.76 -12.91 5.05
C ARG A 72 -19.07 -14.08 4.12
N GLY A 73 -18.47 -15.25 4.33
CA GLY A 73 -18.77 -16.48 3.59
C GLY A 73 -17.97 -16.67 2.30
N HIS A 74 -16.94 -15.85 2.03
CA HIS A 74 -16.07 -16.07 0.88
C HIS A 74 -15.17 -17.30 1.07
N GLU A 75 -15.00 -18.08 0.01
CA GLU A 75 -14.07 -19.20 -0.04
C GLU A 75 -12.69 -18.68 -0.42
N LEU A 76 -11.69 -18.99 0.39
CA LEU A 76 -10.33 -18.47 0.24
C LEU A 76 -9.35 -19.60 -0.06
N THR A 77 -8.54 -19.43 -1.10
CA THR A 77 -7.43 -20.33 -1.42
C THR A 77 -6.13 -19.54 -1.48
N VAL A 78 -5.18 -19.86 -0.60
CA VAL A 78 -3.88 -19.17 -0.50
C VAL A 78 -2.79 -19.98 -1.18
N VAL A 79 -2.13 -19.37 -2.17
CA VAL A 79 -0.91 -19.93 -2.76
C VAL A 79 0.28 -19.55 -1.89
N ARG A 80 1.06 -20.53 -1.43
CA ARG A 80 2.18 -20.30 -0.51
C ARG A 80 3.40 -21.15 -0.81
N SER A 81 4.57 -20.64 -0.44
CA SER A 81 5.80 -21.43 -0.41
C SER A 81 5.81 -22.35 0.81
N VAL A 82 6.13 -23.63 0.66
CA VAL A 82 6.35 -24.52 1.82
C VAL A 82 7.46 -24.00 2.75
N ARG A 83 8.36 -23.16 2.23
CA ARG A 83 9.49 -22.54 2.96
C ARG A 83 9.15 -21.19 3.59
N SER A 84 7.91 -20.75 3.54
CA SER A 84 7.48 -19.52 4.19
C SER A 84 7.66 -19.61 5.71
N TRP A 85 8.19 -18.55 6.28
CA TRP A 85 8.53 -18.45 7.70
C TRP A 85 7.37 -17.87 8.54
N TYR A 86 6.45 -17.11 7.93
CA TYR A 86 5.31 -16.49 8.63
C TYR A 86 3.93 -16.97 8.14
N ILE A 87 3.80 -17.39 6.88
CA ILE A 87 2.56 -17.93 6.34
C ILE A 87 2.49 -19.41 6.75
N GLN A 88 1.58 -19.75 7.64
CA GLN A 88 1.33 -21.14 8.06
C GLN A 88 0.03 -21.65 7.46
N GLU A 89 -0.23 -22.95 7.48
CA GLU A 89 -1.54 -23.46 7.09
C GLU A 89 -2.58 -23.08 8.16
N THR A 90 -3.74 -22.62 7.73
CA THR A 90 -4.87 -22.32 8.63
C THR A 90 -6.15 -22.85 7.98
N PRO A 91 -6.41 -24.17 8.02
CA PRO A 91 -7.54 -24.80 7.35
C PRO A 91 -8.90 -24.26 7.79
N GLU A 92 -8.98 -23.68 9.00
CA GLU A 92 -10.17 -23.01 9.54
C GLU A 92 -10.50 -21.68 8.85
N LEU A 93 -9.56 -21.11 8.09
CA LEU A 93 -9.68 -19.80 7.45
C LEU A 93 -9.59 -19.87 5.92
N TYR A 94 -8.74 -20.75 5.38
CA TYR A 94 -8.51 -20.89 3.94
C TYR A 94 -7.98 -22.27 3.56
N ALA A 95 -8.19 -22.66 2.31
CA ALA A 95 -7.47 -23.75 1.67
C ALA A 95 -6.05 -23.29 1.26
N SER A 96 -5.07 -24.20 1.27
CA SER A 96 -3.69 -23.90 0.91
C SER A 96 -3.27 -24.63 -0.36
N ILE A 97 -2.58 -23.91 -1.26
CA ILE A 97 -1.82 -24.50 -2.36
C ILE A 97 -0.35 -24.32 -2.02
N ASN A 98 0.30 -25.44 -1.70
CA ASN A 98 1.71 -25.48 -1.35
C ASN A 98 2.57 -25.63 -2.60
N VAL A 99 3.53 -24.72 -2.76
CA VAL A 99 4.52 -24.73 -3.84
C VAL A 99 5.90 -24.81 -3.20
N ASP A 100 6.78 -25.67 -3.71
CA ASP A 100 8.19 -25.73 -3.28
C ASP A 100 9.10 -25.29 -4.43
N PRO A 101 9.36 -23.98 -4.57
CA PRO A 101 10.24 -23.50 -5.62
C PRO A 101 11.68 -23.96 -5.38
N PRO A 102 12.32 -24.61 -6.37
CA PRO A 102 13.66 -25.14 -6.21
C PRO A 102 14.66 -24.00 -5.99
N GLN A 103 15.59 -24.22 -5.04
CA GLN A 103 16.66 -23.27 -4.70
C GLN A 103 16.19 -21.87 -4.25
N ALA A 104 14.89 -21.68 -3.96
CA ALA A 104 14.41 -20.43 -3.41
C ALA A 104 15.06 -20.18 -2.04
N GLU A 105 15.66 -19.00 -1.90
CA GLU A 105 16.29 -18.58 -0.65
C GLU A 105 15.20 -18.24 0.38
N SER A 106 15.36 -18.75 1.61
CA SER A 106 14.45 -18.42 2.71
C SER A 106 14.85 -17.09 3.33
N PHE A 107 13.87 -16.26 3.67
CA PHE A 107 14.11 -15.04 4.43
C PHE A 107 14.36 -15.40 5.90
N THR A 108 15.61 -15.29 6.34
CA THR A 108 16.02 -15.67 7.70
C THR A 108 16.32 -14.45 8.57
N ALA A 109 16.38 -14.66 9.90
CA ALA A 109 16.75 -13.61 10.84
C ALA A 109 18.16 -13.06 10.57
N GLU A 110 19.10 -13.92 10.18
CA GLU A 110 20.49 -13.56 9.87
C GLU A 110 20.57 -12.63 8.65
N MET A 111 19.70 -12.85 7.64
CA MET A 111 19.62 -11.94 6.49
C MET A 111 19.20 -10.53 6.93
N PHE A 112 18.18 -10.42 7.78
CA PHE A 112 17.73 -9.10 8.28
C PHE A 112 18.76 -8.44 9.19
N GLU A 113 19.49 -9.21 9.98
CA GLU A 113 20.62 -8.71 10.77
C GLU A 113 21.74 -8.18 9.87
N ALA A 114 22.09 -8.90 8.81
CA ALA A 114 23.08 -8.45 7.83
C ALA A 114 22.64 -7.16 7.12
N LEU A 115 21.36 -7.05 6.74
CA LEU A 115 20.79 -5.82 6.17
C LEU A 115 20.85 -4.66 7.17
N LEU A 116 20.53 -4.90 8.44
CA LEU A 116 20.62 -3.91 9.50
C LEU A 116 22.05 -3.38 9.64
N GLN A 117 23.03 -4.28 9.76
CA GLN A 117 24.45 -3.91 9.85
C GLN A 117 24.89 -3.10 8.63
N ARG A 118 24.50 -3.54 7.43
CA ARG A 118 24.80 -2.82 6.19
C ARG A 118 24.18 -1.43 6.16
N SER A 119 22.92 -1.28 6.59
CA SER A 119 22.24 0.01 6.69
C SER A 119 22.97 0.97 7.62
N LEU A 120 23.37 0.51 8.81
CA LEU A 120 24.15 1.32 9.75
C LEU A 120 25.51 1.73 9.19
N GLN A 121 26.19 0.85 8.45
CA GLN A 121 27.45 1.17 7.77
C GLN A 121 27.27 2.24 6.69
N LEU A 122 26.25 2.10 5.84
CA LEU A 122 25.93 3.07 4.79
C LEU A 122 25.69 4.46 5.38
N ARG A 123 24.93 4.53 6.48
CA ARG A 123 24.59 5.79 7.17
C ARG A 123 25.80 6.55 7.72
N ARG A 124 26.94 5.88 7.93
CA ARG A 124 28.20 6.50 8.36
C ARG A 124 29.03 7.06 7.19
N MET A 125 28.59 6.89 5.95
CA MET A 125 29.33 7.33 4.76
C MET A 125 29.01 8.77 4.36
N THR A 126 29.88 9.37 3.54
CA THR A 126 29.58 10.63 2.85
C THR A 126 28.39 10.44 1.89
N TRP A 127 27.64 11.51 1.63
CA TRP A 127 26.39 11.43 0.86
C TRP A 127 26.57 10.77 -0.52
N LEU A 128 27.66 11.06 -1.23
CA LEU A 128 27.91 10.53 -2.58
C LEU A 128 28.19 9.02 -2.52
N ARG A 129 29.01 8.60 -1.55
CA ARG A 129 29.31 7.17 -1.36
C ARG A 129 28.09 6.41 -0.87
N TYR A 130 27.36 6.97 0.09
CA TYR A 130 26.06 6.45 0.53
C TYR A 130 25.13 6.23 -0.67
N PHE A 131 24.97 7.24 -1.54
CA PHE A 131 24.09 7.13 -2.69
C PHE A 131 24.52 5.98 -3.62
N ILE A 132 25.80 5.92 -4.00
CA ILE A 132 26.31 4.88 -4.92
C ILE A 132 26.12 3.49 -4.32
N GLU A 133 26.62 3.27 -3.10
CA GLU A 133 26.56 1.97 -2.42
C GLU A 133 25.12 1.52 -2.19
N GLN A 134 24.24 2.45 -1.83
CA GLN A 134 22.83 2.14 -1.64
C GLN A 134 22.12 1.79 -2.97
N GLN A 135 22.53 2.36 -4.12
CA GLN A 135 22.02 1.94 -5.42
C GLN A 135 22.49 0.53 -5.80
N LEU A 136 23.73 0.18 -5.48
CA LEU A 136 24.26 -1.18 -5.71
C LEU A 136 23.55 -2.21 -4.82
N ASP A 137 23.41 -1.92 -3.53
CA ASP A 137 22.71 -2.77 -2.58
C ASP A 137 21.24 -2.96 -2.96
N LEU A 138 20.56 -1.89 -3.42
CA LEU A 138 19.19 -1.97 -3.90
C LEU A 138 19.09 -2.84 -5.15
N ALA A 139 19.98 -2.67 -6.13
CA ALA A 139 19.98 -3.50 -7.34
C ALA A 139 20.22 -4.99 -7.01
N PHE A 140 21.14 -5.30 -6.10
CA PHE A 140 21.38 -6.66 -5.61
C PHE A 140 20.14 -7.24 -4.93
N THR A 141 19.55 -6.49 -4.00
CA THR A 141 18.35 -6.89 -3.24
C THR A 141 17.15 -7.12 -4.15
N LEU A 142 16.92 -6.23 -5.12
CA LEU A 142 15.87 -6.37 -6.13
C LEU A 142 16.08 -7.65 -6.94
N ARG A 143 17.31 -7.87 -7.45
CA ARG A 143 17.60 -9.08 -8.23
C ARG A 143 17.34 -10.35 -7.41
N LEU A 144 17.74 -10.37 -6.14
CA LEU A 144 17.51 -11.50 -5.24
C LEU A 144 16.00 -11.79 -5.07
N PHE A 145 15.23 -10.79 -4.63
CA PHE A 145 13.80 -10.99 -4.38
C PHE A 145 13.02 -11.31 -5.65
N HIS A 146 13.30 -10.63 -6.76
CA HIS A 146 12.65 -10.92 -8.04
C HIS A 146 13.03 -12.29 -8.61
N THR A 147 14.27 -12.77 -8.39
CA THR A 147 14.65 -14.14 -8.76
C THR A 147 13.88 -15.18 -7.95
N ASN A 148 13.66 -14.96 -6.66
CA ASN A 148 12.82 -15.85 -5.85
C ASN A 148 11.35 -15.83 -6.31
N ALA A 149 10.81 -14.65 -6.62
CA ALA A 149 9.46 -14.52 -7.18
C ALA A 149 9.34 -15.20 -8.56
N LEU A 150 10.38 -15.08 -9.41
CA LEU A 150 10.47 -15.78 -10.70
C LEU A 150 10.41 -17.30 -10.49
N ARG A 151 11.24 -17.84 -9.61
CA ARG A 151 11.25 -19.29 -9.31
C ARG A 151 9.88 -19.77 -8.84
N MET A 152 9.21 -19.00 -8.00
CA MET A 152 7.85 -19.30 -7.55
C MET A 152 6.88 -19.40 -8.73
N ILE A 153 6.80 -18.36 -9.56
CA ILE A 153 5.85 -18.35 -10.68
C ILE A 153 6.21 -19.37 -11.77
N SER A 154 7.50 -19.59 -12.08
CA SER A 154 7.95 -20.64 -12.99
C SER A 154 7.49 -22.00 -12.51
N THR A 155 7.70 -22.32 -11.22
CA THR A 155 7.27 -23.61 -10.65
C THR A 155 5.76 -23.84 -10.82
N ILE A 156 4.96 -22.78 -10.68
CA ILE A 156 3.50 -22.87 -10.86
C ILE A 156 3.15 -23.05 -12.34
N LEU A 157 3.71 -22.22 -13.23
CA LEU A 157 3.32 -22.20 -14.65
C LEU A 157 3.89 -23.37 -15.47
N ASP A 158 5.02 -23.94 -15.03
CA ASP A 158 5.60 -25.15 -15.63
C ASP A 158 4.85 -26.44 -15.18
N ASP A 159 4.07 -26.38 -14.08
CA ASP A 159 3.22 -27.48 -13.62
C ASP A 159 1.85 -27.44 -14.33
N GLY A 160 1.74 -28.23 -15.40
CA GLY A 160 0.52 -28.38 -16.20
C GLY A 160 -0.68 -28.93 -15.41
N GLU A 161 -0.45 -29.77 -14.39
CA GLU A 161 -1.52 -30.32 -13.57
C GLU A 161 -2.04 -29.27 -12.59
N LEU A 162 -1.14 -28.54 -11.93
CA LEU A 162 -1.51 -27.45 -11.04
C LEU A 162 -2.24 -26.32 -11.78
N THR A 163 -1.73 -25.88 -12.94
CA THR A 163 -2.40 -24.85 -13.75
C THR A 163 -3.77 -25.29 -14.25
N ALA A 164 -3.93 -26.56 -14.66
CA ALA A 164 -5.23 -27.11 -15.04
C ALA A 164 -6.22 -27.13 -13.85
N ARG A 165 -5.76 -27.53 -12.66
CA ARG A 165 -6.57 -27.49 -11.43
C ARG A 165 -6.99 -26.07 -11.07
N LEU A 166 -6.06 -25.11 -11.11
CA LEU A 166 -6.34 -23.69 -10.84
C LEU A 166 -7.41 -23.11 -11.79
N ARG A 167 -7.38 -23.48 -13.08
CA ARG A 167 -8.43 -23.09 -14.05
C ARG A 167 -9.77 -23.77 -13.75
N ALA A 168 -9.76 -25.03 -13.32
CA ALA A 168 -10.97 -25.80 -13.01
C ALA A 168 -11.73 -25.25 -11.79
N GLU A 169 -11.03 -24.66 -10.82
CA GLU A 169 -11.62 -24.08 -9.60
C GLU A 169 -12.54 -22.88 -9.86
N ARG A 170 -12.33 -22.15 -10.96
CA ARG A 170 -13.11 -20.97 -11.37
C ARG A 170 -13.20 -19.89 -10.29
N PHE A 171 -12.04 -19.36 -9.87
CA PHE A 171 -11.97 -18.22 -8.96
C PHE A 171 -12.65 -16.98 -9.55
N ASP A 172 -13.24 -16.16 -8.69
CA ASP A 172 -13.92 -14.91 -9.07
C ASP A 172 -12.94 -13.72 -9.20
N LEU A 173 -11.85 -13.72 -8.43
CA LEU A 173 -10.76 -12.76 -8.53
C LEU A 173 -9.46 -13.26 -7.89
N MET A 174 -8.37 -12.56 -8.19
CA MET A 174 -7.09 -12.63 -7.49
C MET A 174 -6.95 -11.45 -6.52
N LEU A 175 -6.70 -11.75 -5.24
CA LEU A 175 -6.20 -10.79 -4.26
C LEU A 175 -4.69 -11.02 -4.07
N THR A 176 -3.86 -10.09 -4.56
CA THR A 176 -2.40 -10.26 -4.53
C THR A 176 -1.71 -9.08 -3.86
N ASP A 177 -0.55 -9.37 -3.28
CA ASP A 177 0.43 -8.34 -2.96
C ASP A 177 1.31 -8.10 -4.19
N PRO A 178 1.29 -6.89 -4.81
CA PRO A 178 2.07 -6.61 -6.02
C PRO A 178 3.54 -6.25 -5.76
N ALA A 179 4.07 -6.32 -4.53
CA ALA A 179 5.48 -6.00 -4.29
C ALA A 179 6.41 -6.79 -5.22
N PHE A 180 6.08 -8.06 -5.48
CA PHE A 180 6.67 -8.88 -6.53
C PHE A 180 5.60 -9.41 -7.50
N PRO A 181 5.94 -9.69 -8.78
CA PRO A 181 4.93 -9.88 -9.82
C PRO A 181 4.33 -11.29 -9.91
N ALA A 182 4.69 -12.24 -9.04
CA ALA A 182 4.28 -13.63 -9.18
C ALA A 182 2.75 -13.79 -9.20
N GLY A 183 2.03 -13.18 -8.24
CA GLY A 183 0.56 -13.19 -8.23
C GLY A 183 -0.07 -12.41 -9.39
N VAL A 184 0.57 -11.33 -9.85
CA VAL A 184 0.14 -10.55 -11.02
C VAL A 184 0.19 -11.40 -12.29
N LEU A 185 1.30 -12.11 -12.49
CA LEU A 185 1.52 -13.00 -13.63
C LEU A 185 0.54 -14.17 -13.60
N LEU A 186 0.32 -14.77 -12.43
CA LEU A 186 -0.65 -15.85 -12.28
C LEU A 186 -2.07 -15.38 -12.59
N ALA A 187 -2.47 -14.19 -12.12
CA ALA A 187 -3.78 -13.63 -12.43
C ALA A 187 -3.97 -13.39 -13.93
N ASN A 188 -2.95 -12.85 -14.62
CA ASN A 188 -3.00 -12.66 -16.07
C ASN A 188 -3.03 -13.99 -16.83
N TYR A 189 -2.33 -15.01 -16.35
CA TYR A 189 -2.35 -16.35 -16.95
C TYR A 189 -3.73 -17.02 -16.82
N LEU A 190 -4.39 -16.83 -15.67
CA LEU A 190 -5.73 -17.36 -15.39
C LEU A 190 -6.87 -16.46 -15.90
N ASP A 191 -6.56 -15.25 -16.39
CA ASP A 191 -7.50 -14.20 -16.81
C ASP A 191 -8.50 -13.81 -15.70
N LEU A 192 -7.97 -13.59 -14.49
CA LEU A 192 -8.76 -13.20 -13.31
C LEU A 192 -8.78 -11.68 -13.11
N PRO A 193 -9.91 -11.11 -12.66
CA PRO A 193 -9.93 -9.76 -12.09
C PRO A 193 -8.92 -9.64 -10.95
N LEU A 194 -8.30 -8.47 -10.83
CA LEU A 194 -7.07 -8.30 -10.05
C LEU A 194 -7.19 -7.17 -9.03
N VAL A 195 -7.09 -7.53 -7.75
CA VAL A 195 -7.07 -6.60 -6.63
C VAL A 195 -5.71 -6.63 -5.94
N TYR A 196 -5.09 -5.47 -5.78
CA TYR A 196 -3.82 -5.31 -5.08
C TYR A 196 -4.02 -4.91 -3.62
N ASN A 197 -3.16 -5.44 -2.74
CA ASN A 197 -3.15 -5.11 -1.31
C ASN A 197 -1.75 -4.82 -0.75
N VAL A 198 -1.15 -3.70 -1.17
CA VAL A 198 0.01 -3.09 -0.52
C VAL A 198 0.20 -1.65 -1.04
N ARG A 199 1.26 -0.94 -0.65
CA ARG A 199 1.71 0.31 -1.31
C ARG A 199 2.75 0.07 -2.40
N TRP A 200 3.48 -1.03 -2.31
CA TRP A 200 4.74 -1.25 -3.03
C TRP A 200 4.52 -1.97 -4.37
N LEU A 201 5.41 -1.71 -5.32
CA LEU A 201 5.48 -2.41 -6.61
C LEU A 201 6.94 -2.38 -7.08
N ASN A 202 7.48 -3.54 -7.44
CA ASN A 202 8.79 -3.66 -8.09
C ASN A 202 9.93 -2.97 -7.29
N THR A 203 10.24 -1.73 -7.68
CA THR A 203 11.39 -0.96 -7.20
C THR A 203 11.03 0.13 -6.19
N GLY A 204 9.74 0.32 -5.87
CA GLY A 204 9.35 1.38 -4.93
C GLY A 204 7.84 1.57 -4.76
N ASP A 205 7.43 2.83 -4.63
CA ASP A 205 6.02 3.23 -4.40
C ASP A 205 5.18 2.97 -5.64
N GLY A 206 4.24 2.02 -5.54
CA GLY A 206 3.43 1.57 -6.66
C GLY A 206 2.48 2.62 -7.23
N HIS A 207 2.22 3.69 -6.48
CA HIS A 207 1.50 4.84 -7.00
C HIS A 207 2.22 5.50 -8.19
N MET A 208 3.55 5.43 -8.25
CA MET A 208 4.33 5.95 -9.39
C MET A 208 3.99 5.25 -10.71
N ALA A 209 3.60 3.97 -10.65
CA ALA A 209 3.28 3.17 -11.83
C ALA A 209 1.84 3.38 -12.31
N LEU A 210 0.94 3.82 -11.42
CA LEU A 210 -0.49 3.94 -11.73
C LEU A 210 -1.02 5.36 -11.81
N ALA A 211 -0.45 6.29 -11.05
CA ALA A 211 -1.01 7.62 -10.85
C ALA A 211 0.06 8.71 -11.00
N PRO A 212 -0.33 9.94 -11.43
CA PRO A 212 0.62 11.03 -11.62
C PRO A 212 1.33 11.34 -10.31
N SER A 213 2.66 11.25 -10.33
CA SER A 213 3.49 11.42 -9.15
C SER A 213 4.62 12.42 -9.43
N PRO A 214 4.33 13.74 -9.47
CA PRO A 214 5.30 14.73 -9.89
C PRO A 214 6.48 14.81 -8.90
N THR A 215 7.69 14.57 -9.40
CA THR A 215 8.94 14.59 -8.62
C THR A 215 9.29 15.97 -8.05
N SER A 216 8.55 17.01 -8.41
CA SER A 216 8.69 18.38 -7.89
C SER A 216 8.20 18.54 -6.45
N PHE A 217 7.28 17.69 -5.99
CA PHE A 217 6.74 17.73 -4.62
C PHE A 217 6.41 16.35 -4.03
N VAL A 218 6.40 15.28 -4.84
CA VAL A 218 6.26 13.89 -4.35
C VAL A 218 7.67 13.31 -4.11
N PRO A 219 8.08 13.06 -2.87
CA PRO A 219 9.37 12.46 -2.56
C PRO A 219 9.44 11.01 -3.06
N MET A 220 10.54 10.64 -3.70
CA MET A 220 10.82 9.28 -4.11
C MET A 220 11.07 8.39 -2.91
N TYR A 221 10.83 7.08 -3.06
CA TYR A 221 11.16 6.10 -2.05
C TYR A 221 12.64 6.22 -1.60
N ASN A 222 12.85 6.16 -0.29
CA ASN A 222 14.12 6.25 0.39
C ASN A 222 14.86 7.57 0.12
N SER A 223 14.16 8.64 -0.29
CA SER A 223 14.81 9.94 -0.54
C SER A 223 15.03 10.73 0.74
N ILE A 224 14.26 10.45 1.80
CA ILE A 224 14.27 11.17 3.08
C ILE A 224 14.08 12.68 2.83
N LEU A 225 13.10 13.01 1.99
CA LEU A 225 12.75 14.39 1.63
C LEU A 225 11.32 14.73 2.06
N PRO A 226 11.07 15.95 2.56
CA PRO A 226 9.72 16.44 2.84
C PRO A 226 9.00 16.79 1.53
N ALA A 227 7.68 16.96 1.56
CA ALA A 227 6.91 17.41 0.39
C ALA A 227 7.36 18.79 -0.13
N ARG A 228 7.64 19.73 0.78
CA ARG A 228 8.14 21.06 0.41
C ARG A 228 9.65 21.01 0.17
N MET A 229 10.04 20.87 -1.09
CA MET A 229 11.43 20.75 -1.51
C MET A 229 11.98 22.04 -2.12
N GLY A 230 13.19 22.45 -1.71
CA GLY A 230 13.99 23.45 -2.42
C GLY A 230 14.55 22.91 -3.75
N LEU A 231 15.26 23.76 -4.51
CA LEU A 231 15.82 23.38 -5.82
C LEU A 231 16.73 22.13 -5.74
N TRP A 232 17.66 22.11 -4.77
CA TRP A 232 18.60 21.00 -4.61
C TRP A 232 17.93 19.71 -4.14
N GLN A 233 16.91 19.80 -3.29
CA GLN A 233 16.12 18.64 -2.87
C GLN A 233 15.33 18.07 -4.06
N ARG A 234 14.72 18.93 -4.89
CA ARG A 234 14.06 18.49 -6.13
C ARG A 234 15.04 17.86 -7.13
N ALA A 235 16.23 18.41 -7.28
CA ALA A 235 17.28 17.82 -8.13
C ALA A 235 17.68 16.42 -7.63
N ARG A 236 17.90 16.25 -6.31
CA ARG A 236 18.17 14.93 -5.71
C ARG A 236 17.01 13.96 -5.90
N ASN A 237 15.78 14.44 -5.74
CA ASN A 237 14.59 13.64 -5.93
C ASN A 237 14.45 13.15 -7.39
N LEU A 238 14.76 14.02 -8.35
CA LEU A 238 14.77 13.68 -9.77
C LEU A 238 15.86 12.65 -10.10
N VAL A 239 17.06 12.77 -9.52
CA VAL A 239 18.13 11.77 -9.69
C VAL A 239 17.69 10.42 -9.14
N ARG A 240 17.02 10.40 -7.99
CA ARG A 240 16.45 9.18 -7.39
C ARG A 240 15.35 8.55 -8.25
N TYR A 241 14.51 9.37 -8.87
CA TYR A 241 13.51 8.92 -9.81
C TYR A 241 14.14 8.26 -11.04
N ALA A 242 15.09 8.95 -11.67
CA ALA A 242 15.80 8.42 -12.83
C ALA A 242 16.53 7.10 -12.51
N SER A 243 17.16 7.01 -11.33
CA SER A 243 17.85 5.79 -10.94
C SER A 243 16.90 4.61 -10.69
N SER A 244 15.72 4.85 -10.10
CA SER A 244 14.67 3.83 -9.95
C SER A 244 14.16 3.34 -11.30
N MET A 245 13.91 4.24 -12.26
CA MET A 245 13.53 3.84 -13.63
C MET A 245 14.60 3.01 -14.32
N MET A 246 15.88 3.38 -14.16
CA MET A 246 17.00 2.62 -14.72
C MET A 246 17.09 1.21 -14.10
N GLN A 247 16.92 1.08 -12.78
CA GLN A 247 16.92 -0.22 -12.12
C GLN A 247 15.76 -1.10 -12.59
N GLU A 248 14.56 -0.54 -12.72
CA GLU A 248 13.42 -1.27 -13.27
C GLU A 248 13.73 -1.77 -14.69
N ARG A 249 14.20 -0.88 -15.57
CA ARG A 249 14.46 -1.22 -16.98
C ARG A 249 15.60 -2.22 -17.19
N TYR A 250 16.71 -2.06 -16.47
CA TYR A 250 17.95 -2.79 -16.76
C TYR A 250 18.28 -3.91 -15.79
N VAL A 251 17.66 -3.94 -14.59
CA VAL A 251 17.89 -4.98 -13.59
C VAL A 251 16.67 -5.86 -13.43
N LEU A 252 15.48 -5.28 -13.29
CA LEU A 252 14.26 -6.01 -12.94
C LEU A 252 13.58 -6.65 -14.14
N LEU A 253 13.19 -5.85 -15.15
CA LEU A 253 12.41 -6.37 -16.28
C LEU A 253 13.08 -7.57 -16.98
N PRO A 254 14.39 -7.56 -17.25
CA PRO A 254 15.06 -8.68 -17.92
C PRO A 254 15.00 -10.02 -17.15
N ILE A 255 14.68 -10.01 -15.85
CA ILE A 255 14.53 -11.24 -15.06
C ILE A 255 13.34 -12.06 -15.55
N TYR A 256 12.31 -11.42 -16.12
CA TYR A 256 11.05 -12.08 -16.49
C TYR A 256 10.92 -12.36 -17.99
N ASP A 257 11.83 -11.88 -18.83
CA ASP A 257 11.71 -11.97 -20.30
C ASP A 257 11.51 -13.42 -20.77
N GLU A 258 12.35 -14.35 -20.32
CA GLU A 258 12.24 -15.77 -20.72
C GLU A 258 10.92 -16.42 -20.28
N LEU A 259 10.44 -16.10 -19.07
CA LEU A 259 9.16 -16.61 -18.57
C LEU A 259 8.00 -16.07 -19.41
N LEU A 260 8.04 -14.78 -19.74
CA LEU A 260 7.01 -14.13 -20.54
C LEU A 260 6.94 -14.74 -21.96
N GLU A 261 8.09 -14.94 -22.60
CA GLU A 261 8.16 -15.59 -23.92
C GLU A 261 7.64 -17.04 -23.90
N ARG A 262 7.85 -17.77 -22.80
CA ARG A 262 7.45 -19.17 -22.68
C ARG A 262 5.95 -19.36 -22.42
N HIS A 263 5.35 -18.50 -21.58
CA HIS A 263 4.00 -18.75 -21.05
C HIS A 263 2.92 -17.74 -21.51
N PHE A 264 3.31 -16.64 -22.17
CA PHE A 264 2.37 -15.59 -22.55
C PHE A 264 2.44 -15.30 -24.07
N PRO A 265 1.40 -14.67 -24.66
CA PRO A 265 1.40 -14.32 -26.07
C PRO A 265 2.57 -13.40 -26.46
N PRO A 266 3.05 -13.45 -27.72
CA PRO A 266 4.08 -12.55 -28.20
C PRO A 266 3.72 -11.07 -27.97
N GLY A 267 4.67 -10.29 -27.44
CA GLY A 267 4.46 -8.88 -27.07
C GLY A 267 3.90 -8.68 -25.65
N ALA A 268 3.76 -9.74 -24.85
CA ALA A 268 3.48 -9.63 -23.43
C ALA A 268 4.56 -8.84 -22.68
N GLU A 269 4.16 -7.81 -21.94
CA GLU A 269 5.05 -6.98 -21.14
C GLU A 269 4.62 -6.97 -19.67
N LEU A 270 5.59 -7.17 -18.76
CA LEU A 270 5.32 -7.20 -17.32
C LEU A 270 4.65 -5.91 -16.81
N LEU A 271 5.16 -4.73 -17.18
CA LEU A 271 4.61 -3.45 -16.75
C LEU A 271 3.16 -3.24 -17.21
N SER A 272 2.84 -3.74 -18.40
CA SER A 272 1.49 -3.67 -18.94
C SER A 272 0.54 -4.58 -18.18
N MET A 273 0.97 -5.78 -17.79
CA MET A 273 0.21 -6.66 -16.89
C MET A 273 0.04 -6.08 -15.48
N GLN A 274 1.07 -5.45 -14.93
CA GLN A 274 1.01 -4.83 -13.60
C GLN A 274 0.04 -3.64 -13.53
N ARG A 275 -0.10 -2.90 -14.63
CA ARG A 275 -1.07 -1.81 -14.77
C ARG A 275 -2.51 -2.31 -14.97
N ARG A 276 -2.77 -3.61 -15.15
CA ARG A 276 -4.16 -4.12 -15.33
C ARG A 276 -4.98 -4.23 -14.04
N ALA A 277 -4.46 -3.82 -12.88
CA ALA A 277 -5.19 -3.92 -11.63
C ALA A 277 -6.54 -3.20 -11.68
N ASP A 278 -7.62 -3.92 -11.37
CA ASP A 278 -8.97 -3.39 -11.30
C ASP A 278 -9.12 -2.44 -10.12
N ILE A 279 -8.59 -2.82 -8.96
CA ILE A 279 -8.54 -1.98 -7.76
C ILE A 279 -7.19 -2.13 -7.07
N TRP A 280 -6.64 -1.01 -6.62
CA TRP A 280 -5.50 -0.99 -5.72
C TRP A 280 -5.93 -0.55 -4.33
N LEU A 281 -5.98 -1.50 -3.39
CA LEU A 281 -6.14 -1.21 -1.97
C LEU A 281 -4.82 -0.70 -1.40
N MET A 282 -4.63 0.61 -1.51
CA MET A 282 -3.41 1.29 -1.14
C MET A 282 -3.36 1.45 0.38
N ARG A 283 -2.42 0.77 1.04
CA ARG A 283 -2.25 0.76 2.51
C ARG A 283 -1.66 2.07 3.05
N MET A 284 -2.18 3.21 2.60
CA MET A 284 -1.94 4.49 3.23
C MET A 284 -3.14 5.43 3.13
N ASP A 285 -3.06 6.58 3.80
CA ASP A 285 -3.95 7.72 3.67
C ASP A 285 -3.15 9.03 3.74
N PHE A 286 -3.80 10.16 3.50
CA PHE A 286 -3.14 11.47 3.49
C PHE A 286 -3.03 12.15 4.87
N VAL A 287 -3.57 11.53 5.92
CA VAL A 287 -3.25 11.95 7.29
C VAL A 287 -1.82 11.56 7.60
N PHE A 288 -1.39 10.36 7.16
CA PHE A 288 -0.02 9.89 7.27
C PHE A 288 0.89 10.36 6.11
N ASP A 289 0.51 10.15 4.86
CA ASP A 289 1.34 10.44 3.68
C ASP A 289 1.14 11.88 3.17
N PHE A 290 1.99 12.33 2.25
CA PHE A 290 1.82 13.64 1.62
C PHE A 290 0.74 13.61 0.54
N PRO A 291 -0.12 14.65 0.45
CA PRO A 291 -1.13 14.73 -0.61
C PRO A 291 -0.53 14.68 -2.02
N ARG A 292 -1.15 13.91 -2.92
CA ARG A 292 -0.74 13.77 -4.32
C ARG A 292 -1.95 13.42 -5.22
N PRO A 293 -1.87 13.66 -6.55
CA PRO A 293 -2.92 13.26 -7.50
C PRO A 293 -3.18 11.75 -7.42
N THR A 294 -4.42 11.30 -7.59
CA THR A 294 -4.79 9.88 -7.50
C THR A 294 -5.65 9.45 -8.68
N MET A 295 -5.78 8.15 -8.89
CA MET A 295 -6.65 7.56 -9.92
C MET A 295 -7.92 6.94 -9.32
N PRO A 296 -9.03 6.85 -10.07
CA PRO A 296 -10.32 6.33 -9.56
C PRO A 296 -10.26 4.89 -9.03
N ASN A 297 -9.31 4.09 -9.50
CA ASN A 297 -9.12 2.71 -9.08
C ASN A 297 -8.16 2.53 -7.88
N ILE A 298 -7.64 3.62 -7.31
CA ILE A 298 -6.80 3.59 -6.10
C ILE A 298 -7.66 3.91 -4.88
N VAL A 299 -7.74 2.96 -3.95
CA VAL A 299 -8.57 3.02 -2.75
C VAL A 299 -7.66 3.08 -1.53
N TYR A 300 -7.69 4.19 -0.80
CA TYR A 300 -6.85 4.43 0.37
C TYR A 300 -7.43 3.77 1.62
N ILE A 301 -6.73 2.75 2.13
CA ILE A 301 -7.14 1.94 3.28
C ILE A 301 -6.13 2.02 4.43
N GLY A 302 -5.40 3.13 4.56
CA GLY A 302 -4.46 3.35 5.66
C GLY A 302 -5.08 3.08 7.03
N GLY A 303 -4.37 2.31 7.87
CA GLY A 303 -4.78 2.00 9.24
C GLY A 303 -5.88 0.94 9.40
N PHE A 304 -6.25 0.19 8.36
CA PHE A 304 -7.33 -0.80 8.42
C PHE A 304 -7.14 -1.92 9.46
N GLN A 305 -5.92 -2.17 9.91
CA GLN A 305 -5.59 -3.13 10.97
C GLN A 305 -5.81 -2.58 12.38
N CYS A 306 -5.96 -1.26 12.53
CA CYS A 306 -6.09 -0.60 13.83
C CYS A 306 -7.49 -0.83 14.41
N ARG A 307 -7.57 -0.93 15.74
CA ARG A 307 -8.84 -1.18 16.44
C ARG A 307 -8.87 -0.52 17.83
N PRO A 308 -10.06 -0.28 18.40
CA PRO A 308 -10.16 0.11 19.81
C PRO A 308 -9.40 -0.88 20.73
N PRO A 309 -8.75 -0.39 21.79
CA PRO A 309 -7.97 -1.25 22.67
C PRO A 309 -8.89 -2.23 23.41
N ARG A 310 -8.47 -3.49 23.48
CA ARG A 310 -9.10 -4.49 24.34
C ARG A 310 -8.46 -4.47 25.74
N PRO A 311 -9.16 -5.01 26.77
CA PRO A 311 -8.57 -5.15 28.10
C PRO A 311 -7.23 -5.91 28.05
N LEU A 312 -6.23 -5.39 28.77
CA LEU A 312 -4.92 -6.03 28.89
C LEU A 312 -5.00 -7.22 29.86
N PRO A 313 -4.14 -8.24 29.69
CA PRO A 313 -3.93 -9.26 30.72
C PRO A 313 -3.58 -8.62 32.07
N ASP A 314 -4.08 -9.17 33.17
CA ASP A 314 -3.98 -8.60 34.53
C ASP A 314 -2.55 -8.17 34.91
N GLN A 315 -1.55 -8.97 34.53
CA GLN A 315 -0.14 -8.66 34.82
C GLN A 315 0.36 -7.41 34.07
N LEU A 316 -0.02 -7.26 32.80
CA LEU A 316 0.32 -6.07 32.02
C LEU A 316 -0.46 -4.86 32.53
N GLU A 317 -1.74 -5.01 32.83
CA GLU A 317 -2.55 -3.94 33.43
C GLU A 317 -1.94 -3.45 34.74
N ALA A 318 -1.57 -4.37 35.65
CA ALA A 318 -0.92 -4.02 36.91
C ALA A 318 0.42 -3.28 36.68
N PHE A 319 1.21 -3.69 35.69
CA PHE A 319 2.43 -2.98 35.30
C PHE A 319 2.12 -1.57 34.80
N MET A 320 1.13 -1.40 33.92
CA MET A 320 0.69 -0.10 33.41
C MET A 320 0.23 0.82 34.54
N GLN A 321 -0.53 0.32 35.52
CA GLN A 321 -1.01 1.13 36.64
C GLN A 321 0.09 1.49 37.64
N SER A 322 1.11 0.63 37.77
CA SER A 322 2.28 0.90 38.65
C SER A 322 3.11 2.11 38.22
N SER A 323 2.87 2.67 37.03
CA SER A 323 3.60 3.82 36.51
C SER A 323 3.26 5.17 37.17
N GLY A 324 2.23 5.20 38.02
CA GLY A 324 1.75 6.46 38.62
C GLY A 324 1.40 7.51 37.56
N ASP A 325 1.72 8.76 37.83
CA ASP A 325 1.43 9.89 36.93
C ASP A 325 2.44 10.04 35.78
N HIS A 326 3.65 9.50 35.96
CA HIS A 326 4.70 9.52 34.95
C HIS A 326 4.28 8.76 33.69
N GLY A 327 3.52 7.67 33.84
CA GLY A 327 3.01 6.90 32.71
C GLY A 327 4.05 5.94 32.12
N VAL A 328 3.73 5.42 30.93
CA VAL A 328 4.46 4.32 30.29
C VAL A 328 5.01 4.76 28.93
N VAL A 329 6.23 4.32 28.65
CA VAL A 329 6.84 4.35 27.31
C VAL A 329 6.88 2.94 26.76
N MET A 330 6.51 2.76 25.50
CA MET A 330 6.62 1.48 24.82
C MET A 330 7.71 1.53 23.76
N MET A 331 8.46 0.44 23.57
CA MET A 331 9.49 0.32 22.54
C MET A 331 9.31 -0.96 21.71
N SER A 332 9.30 -0.81 20.37
CA SER A 332 9.17 -1.93 19.42
C SER A 332 9.88 -1.66 18.09
N MET A 333 10.75 -2.59 17.69
CA MET A 333 11.47 -2.54 16.40
C MET A 333 10.79 -3.35 15.27
N GLY A 334 9.51 -3.71 15.47
CA GLY A 334 8.73 -4.48 14.49
C GLY A 334 9.06 -5.96 14.47
N ALA A 335 8.44 -6.72 13.57
CA ALA A 335 8.55 -8.19 13.58
C ALA A 335 9.92 -8.71 13.08
N MET A 336 10.55 -8.01 12.14
CA MET A 336 11.76 -8.48 11.44
C MET A 336 13.07 -8.20 12.20
N ILE A 337 13.10 -7.17 13.05
CA ILE A 337 14.28 -6.80 13.83
C ILE A 337 14.05 -7.25 15.27
N ALA A 338 14.65 -8.39 15.61
CA ALA A 338 14.51 -9.02 16.91
C ALA A 338 15.48 -8.43 17.95
N THR A 339 16.65 -7.97 17.49
CA THR A 339 17.76 -7.48 18.31
C THR A 339 18.36 -6.20 17.72
N LEU A 340 19.08 -5.46 18.56
CA LEU A 340 19.89 -4.31 18.15
C LEU A 340 21.36 -4.62 18.42
N PRO A 341 22.30 -3.96 17.72
CA PRO A 341 23.71 -4.01 18.09
C PRO A 341 23.91 -3.70 19.58
N LYS A 342 24.82 -4.43 20.24
CA LYS A 342 24.98 -4.41 21.69
C LYS A 342 25.23 -3.01 22.24
N ASP A 343 26.08 -2.22 21.58
CA ASP A 343 26.38 -0.83 21.92
C ASP A 343 25.13 0.06 21.88
N ILE A 344 24.29 -0.10 20.86
CA ILE A 344 23.03 0.64 20.73
C ILE A 344 22.02 0.21 21.80
N ALA A 345 21.89 -1.10 22.04
CA ALA A 345 20.97 -1.65 23.03
C ALA A 345 21.34 -1.20 24.46
N GLU A 346 22.63 -1.17 24.79
CA GLU A 346 23.13 -0.68 26.09
C GLU A 346 22.92 0.83 26.24
N ALA A 347 23.20 1.63 25.21
CA ALA A 347 22.95 3.08 25.26
C ALA A 347 21.47 3.41 25.49
N ILE A 348 20.57 2.69 24.82
CA ILE A 348 19.11 2.80 24.98
C ILE A 348 18.69 2.34 26.37
N ALA A 349 19.15 1.17 26.83
CA ALA A 349 18.80 0.63 28.14
C ALA A 349 19.21 1.57 29.29
N ALA A 350 20.44 2.12 29.22
CA ALA A 350 20.92 3.11 30.17
C ALA A 350 20.04 4.36 30.21
N ALA A 351 19.62 4.87 29.04
CA ALA A 351 18.79 6.07 28.96
C ALA A 351 17.39 5.82 29.53
N LEU A 352 16.80 4.67 29.22
CA LEU A 352 15.50 4.25 29.75
C LEU A 352 15.54 4.05 31.26
N ALA A 353 16.65 3.56 31.81
CA ALA A 353 16.84 3.39 33.26
C ALA A 353 16.80 4.71 34.03
N GLU A 354 17.15 5.83 33.39
CA GLU A 354 17.14 7.17 33.99
C GLU A 354 15.77 7.87 33.91
N LEU A 355 14.77 7.26 33.25
CA LEU A 355 13.43 7.82 33.12
C LEU A 355 12.55 7.48 34.33
N PRO A 356 11.70 8.41 34.80
CA PRO A 356 10.70 8.11 35.82
C PRO A 356 9.55 7.25 35.30
N GLN A 357 9.37 7.14 33.98
CA GLN A 357 8.37 6.29 33.35
C GLN A 357 8.67 4.80 33.54
N LYS A 358 7.62 3.99 33.56
CA LYS A 358 7.74 2.55 33.32
C LYS A 358 7.95 2.32 31.82
N VAL A 359 8.69 1.28 31.46
CA VAL A 359 9.01 0.98 30.06
C VAL A 359 8.62 -0.44 29.73
N ILE A 360 7.90 -0.62 28.62
CA ILE A 360 7.69 -1.94 28.01
C ILE A 360 8.54 -1.99 26.74
N TRP A 361 9.42 -2.97 26.63
CA TRP A 361 10.32 -3.10 25.49
C TRP A 361 10.26 -4.51 24.91
N ARG A 362 9.87 -4.61 23.63
CA ARG A 362 9.96 -5.85 22.87
C ARG A 362 11.42 -6.10 22.48
N TYR A 363 12.02 -7.14 23.05
CA TYR A 363 13.43 -7.44 22.83
C TYR A 363 13.75 -8.90 23.13
N THR A 364 14.29 -9.62 22.14
CA THR A 364 14.62 -11.05 22.26
C THR A 364 16.14 -11.31 22.23
N GLY A 365 16.95 -10.26 22.37
CA GLY A 365 18.42 -10.34 22.38
C GLY A 365 18.99 -10.57 23.78
N GLU A 366 20.33 -10.54 23.88
CA GLU A 366 21.02 -10.56 25.17
C GLU A 366 20.56 -9.37 26.02
N ARG A 367 20.03 -9.64 27.23
CA ARG A 367 19.56 -8.61 28.16
C ARG A 367 20.66 -7.56 28.40
N PRO A 368 20.41 -6.27 28.12
CA PRO A 368 21.40 -5.22 28.36
C PRO A 368 21.82 -5.16 29.83
N SER A 369 23.11 -5.01 30.07
CA SER A 369 23.67 -4.91 31.44
C SER A 369 23.27 -3.62 32.15
N THR A 370 22.94 -2.57 31.38
CA THR A 370 22.49 -1.25 31.87
C THR A 370 20.97 -1.13 32.05
N LEU A 371 20.22 -2.24 31.92
CA LEU A 371 18.76 -2.23 31.99
C LEU A 371 18.24 -1.89 33.40
N GLY A 372 17.45 -0.81 33.50
CA GLY A 372 16.83 -0.36 34.75
C GLY A 372 15.65 -1.21 35.21
N ALA A 373 15.37 -1.18 36.52
CA ALA A 373 14.24 -1.90 37.14
C ALA A 373 12.85 -1.36 36.75
N ASN A 374 12.79 -0.21 36.07
CA ASN A 374 11.57 0.36 35.50
C ASN A 374 11.17 -0.27 34.16
N THR A 375 12.03 -1.12 33.58
CA THR A 375 11.83 -1.70 32.24
C THR A 375 11.44 -3.17 32.28
N LEU A 376 10.34 -3.51 31.61
CA LEU A 376 9.87 -4.87 31.37
C LEU A 376 10.24 -5.29 29.93
N LEU A 377 11.04 -6.35 29.80
CA LEU A 377 11.34 -6.98 28.51
C LEU A 377 10.32 -8.07 28.21
N LEU A 378 9.82 -8.11 26.97
CA LEU A 378 8.89 -9.12 26.49
C LEU A 378 9.30 -9.56 25.07
N ASP A 379 9.04 -10.82 24.74
CA ASP A 379 9.25 -11.31 23.36
C ASP A 379 8.18 -10.79 22.41
N TRP A 380 6.95 -10.67 22.93
CA TRP A 380 5.79 -10.16 22.21
C TRP A 380 4.76 -9.54 23.16
N PHE A 381 3.97 -8.58 22.66
CA PHE A 381 2.92 -7.92 23.44
C PHE A 381 1.75 -7.45 22.56
N PRO A 382 0.56 -7.19 23.13
CA PRO A 382 -0.59 -6.65 22.39
C PRO A 382 -0.40 -5.14 22.10
N GLN A 383 0.41 -4.82 21.08
CA GLN A 383 0.85 -3.45 20.77
C GLN A 383 -0.30 -2.45 20.62
N ASN A 384 -1.32 -2.78 19.82
CA ASN A 384 -2.51 -1.95 19.65
C ASN A 384 -3.20 -1.61 20.99
N ASP A 385 -3.33 -2.62 21.86
CA ASP A 385 -4.07 -2.49 23.11
C ASP A 385 -3.26 -1.66 24.14
N LEU A 386 -1.94 -1.83 24.16
CA LEU A 386 -1.02 -1.00 24.95
C LEU A 386 -0.99 0.46 24.48
N LEU A 387 -0.96 0.71 23.17
CA LEU A 387 -0.98 2.08 22.62
C LEU A 387 -2.27 2.81 22.96
N GLY A 388 -3.40 2.11 23.00
CA GLY A 388 -4.69 2.68 23.40
C GLY A 388 -4.87 2.86 24.91
N HIS A 389 -3.90 2.47 25.74
CA HIS A 389 -4.01 2.56 27.18
C HIS A 389 -3.81 4.01 27.70
N PRO A 390 -4.62 4.52 28.65
CA PRO A 390 -4.55 5.91 29.12
C PRO A 390 -3.21 6.35 29.73
N LYS A 391 -2.41 5.40 30.22
CA LYS A 391 -1.07 5.66 30.79
C LYS A 391 0.03 5.83 29.73
N MET A 392 -0.26 5.58 28.45
CA MET A 392 0.74 5.68 27.39
C MET A 392 1.19 7.14 27.18
N ARG A 393 2.51 7.36 27.11
CA ARG A 393 3.11 8.70 26.93
C ARG A 393 3.82 8.86 25.60
N ALA A 394 4.60 7.86 25.20
CA ALA A 394 5.36 7.89 23.96
C ALA A 394 5.59 6.47 23.43
N PHE A 395 5.75 6.37 22.13
CA PHE A 395 6.13 5.15 21.44
C PHE A 395 7.50 5.30 20.79
N ILE A 396 8.47 4.49 21.22
CA ILE A 396 9.76 4.33 20.56
C ILE A 396 9.58 3.32 19.43
N SER A 397 9.64 3.80 18.20
CA SER A 397 9.31 3.00 17.02
C SER A 397 10.42 3.05 15.99
N HIS A 398 10.70 1.89 15.39
CA HIS A 398 11.52 1.84 14.19
C HIS A 398 10.89 2.52 12.96
N GLY A 399 9.61 2.89 12.98
CA GLY A 399 8.96 3.55 11.83
C GLY A 399 8.29 2.61 10.82
N GLY A 400 8.12 1.33 11.14
CA GLY A 400 7.32 0.42 10.32
C GLY A 400 5.86 0.92 10.19
N THR A 401 5.33 0.86 8.97
CA THR A 401 4.02 1.45 8.61
C THR A 401 2.89 1.04 9.57
N ASN A 402 2.82 -0.24 9.98
CA ASN A 402 1.76 -0.72 10.88
C ASN A 402 1.80 -0.04 12.26
N GLY A 403 2.98 0.00 12.88
CA GLY A 403 3.15 0.62 14.19
C GLY A 403 2.95 2.13 14.15
N VAL A 404 3.30 2.78 13.04
CA VAL A 404 3.00 4.20 12.84
C VAL A 404 1.49 4.44 12.77
N TYR A 405 0.73 3.61 12.04
CA TYR A 405 -0.73 3.74 12.02
C TYR A 405 -1.37 3.48 13.38
N GLU A 406 -0.90 2.50 14.14
CA GLU A 406 -1.42 2.27 15.49
C GLU A 406 -1.13 3.47 16.40
N ALA A 407 0.05 4.09 16.28
CA ALA A 407 0.39 5.30 17.02
C ALA A 407 -0.50 6.49 16.65
N ILE A 408 -0.75 6.70 15.34
CA ILE A 408 -1.68 7.71 14.85
C ILE A 408 -3.09 7.42 15.36
N TYR A 409 -3.58 6.19 15.23
CA TYR A 409 -4.93 5.80 15.63
C TYR A 409 -5.18 6.09 17.12
N HIS A 410 -4.21 5.77 17.99
CA HIS A 410 -4.33 5.99 19.45
C HIS A 410 -3.85 7.35 19.93
N GLY A 411 -3.30 8.20 19.05
CA GLY A 411 -2.87 9.55 19.43
C GLY A 411 -1.59 9.60 20.26
N VAL A 412 -0.68 8.62 20.09
CA VAL A 412 0.56 8.48 20.88
C VAL A 412 1.77 9.03 20.09
N PRO A 413 2.48 10.06 20.58
CA PRO A 413 3.61 10.64 19.87
C PRO A 413 4.81 9.67 19.81
N VAL A 414 5.68 9.87 18.81
CA VAL A 414 6.71 8.89 18.44
C VAL A 414 8.13 9.42 18.64
N VAL A 415 8.98 8.64 19.31
CA VAL A 415 10.44 8.76 19.17
C VAL A 415 10.87 7.75 18.12
N GLY A 416 11.29 8.24 16.97
CA GLY A 416 11.63 7.44 15.81
C GLY A 416 13.08 6.97 15.82
N LEU A 417 13.31 5.68 15.63
CA LEU A 417 14.64 5.08 15.50
C LEU A 417 14.70 4.25 14.20
N PRO A 418 14.78 4.88 13.01
CA PRO A 418 14.73 4.16 11.75
C PRO A 418 15.99 3.32 11.54
N LEU A 419 15.79 2.11 11.00
CA LEU A 419 16.85 1.12 10.83
C LEU A 419 16.96 0.64 9.39
N LEU A 420 15.83 0.37 8.71
CA LEU A 420 15.78 -0.28 7.39
C LEU A 420 14.63 0.24 6.50
N PHE A 421 14.79 0.08 5.19
CA PHE A 421 13.71 0.24 4.20
C PHE A 421 12.96 1.60 4.29
N ASP A 422 11.62 1.56 4.31
CA ASP A 422 10.69 2.69 4.31
C ASP A 422 10.64 3.45 5.65
N GLN A 423 11.24 2.90 6.70
CA GLN A 423 11.21 3.43 8.06
C GLN A 423 11.67 4.89 8.15
N PHE A 424 12.74 5.23 7.42
CA PHE A 424 13.29 6.59 7.39
C PHE A 424 12.29 7.60 6.84
N ASP A 425 11.63 7.28 5.72
CA ASP A 425 10.65 8.17 5.11
C ASP A 425 9.35 8.23 5.94
N ASN A 426 8.96 7.13 6.59
CA ASN A 426 7.77 7.08 7.42
C ASN A 426 7.91 7.97 8.65
N LEU A 427 9.05 7.92 9.34
CA LEU A 427 9.29 8.76 10.51
C LEU A 427 9.45 10.23 10.14
N LEU A 428 10.05 10.54 8.97
CA LEU A 428 10.12 11.91 8.47
C LEU A 428 8.72 12.53 8.31
N ARG A 429 7.72 11.74 7.89
CA ARG A 429 6.33 12.23 7.77
C ARG A 429 5.71 12.62 9.11
N LEU A 430 6.04 11.91 10.19
CA LEU A 430 5.60 12.26 11.54
C LEU A 430 6.35 13.48 12.06
N GLU A 431 7.66 13.56 11.83
CA GLU A 431 8.49 14.68 12.26
C GLU A 431 8.07 16.00 11.58
N VAL A 432 7.81 15.98 10.27
CA VAL A 432 7.28 17.14 9.54
C VAL A 432 5.91 17.60 10.07
N ARG A 433 5.13 16.69 10.68
CA ARG A 433 3.84 16.98 11.32
C ARG A 433 3.99 17.37 12.79
N GLY A 434 5.21 17.45 13.31
CA GLY A 434 5.47 17.71 14.73
C GLY A 434 4.89 16.65 15.66
N ALA A 435 4.70 15.42 15.17
CA ALA A 435 4.10 14.31 15.92
C ALA A 435 5.14 13.23 16.32
N GLY A 436 6.41 13.46 15.98
CA GLY A 436 7.51 12.64 16.44
C GLY A 436 8.86 13.29 16.19
N ARG A 437 9.90 12.67 16.76
CA ARG A 437 11.29 13.12 16.67
C ARG A 437 12.20 11.96 16.28
N ILE A 438 13.06 12.16 15.29
CA ILE A 438 13.96 11.11 14.81
C ILE A 438 15.28 11.14 15.59
N VAL A 439 15.74 9.96 16.00
CA VAL A 439 17.08 9.73 16.55
C VAL A 439 17.89 8.90 15.55
N ASP A 440 19.11 9.33 15.26
CA ASP A 440 20.03 8.57 14.41
C ASP A 440 20.69 7.45 15.22
N ALA A 441 20.40 6.20 14.86
CA ALA A 441 20.97 5.02 15.50
C ALA A 441 22.51 4.96 15.41
N THR A 442 23.14 5.64 14.45
CA THR A 442 24.59 5.60 14.26
C THR A 442 25.37 6.52 15.19
N THR A 443 24.72 7.52 15.78
CA THR A 443 25.33 8.52 16.68
C THR A 443 24.64 8.54 18.05
N ILE A 444 23.83 7.53 18.34
CA ILE A 444 23.05 7.45 19.56
C ILE A 444 23.97 7.35 20.79
N THR A 445 23.65 8.16 21.78
CA THR A 445 24.23 8.13 23.13
C THR A 445 23.12 8.12 24.17
N THR A 446 23.42 7.64 25.38
CA THR A 446 22.50 7.68 26.52
C THR A 446 21.88 9.06 26.71
N ALA A 447 22.71 10.12 26.71
CA ALA A 447 22.26 11.49 26.88
C ALA A 447 21.34 11.95 25.74
N SER A 448 21.73 11.73 24.47
CA SER A 448 20.92 12.14 23.32
C SER A 448 19.58 11.42 23.24
N PHE A 449 19.53 10.13 23.60
CA PHE A 449 18.30 9.36 23.54
C PHE A 449 17.33 9.73 24.66
N LYS A 450 17.87 9.94 25.87
CA LYS A 450 17.11 10.46 27.01
C LYS A 450 16.51 11.83 26.71
N GLU A 451 17.30 12.74 26.14
CA GLU A 451 16.83 14.09 25.79
C GLU A 451 15.71 14.04 24.73
N ALA A 452 15.84 13.21 23.69
CA ALA A 452 14.78 13.03 22.70
C ALA A 452 13.47 12.50 23.32
N LEU A 453 13.56 11.57 24.28
CA LEU A 453 12.40 11.07 25.02
C LEU A 453 11.78 12.12 25.93
N GLN A 454 12.60 12.88 26.65
CA GLN A 454 12.13 13.96 27.52
C GLN A 454 11.46 15.07 26.73
N ASP A 455 11.97 15.39 25.54
CA ASP A 455 11.36 16.35 24.62
C ASP A 455 9.97 15.88 24.15
N VAL A 456 9.88 14.67 23.59
CA VAL A 456 8.61 14.13 23.10
C VAL A 456 7.55 13.96 24.21
N ILE A 457 7.97 13.61 25.42
CA ILE A 457 7.08 13.46 26.57
C ILE A 457 6.73 14.83 27.20
N GLY A 458 7.66 15.77 27.20
CA GLY A 458 7.57 17.04 27.92
C GLY A 458 6.92 18.17 27.14
N ASP A 459 7.10 18.23 25.81
CA ASP A 459 6.47 19.24 24.96
C ASP A 459 5.05 18.80 24.56
N PRO A 460 3.99 19.52 25.01
CA PRO A 460 2.61 19.20 24.67
C PRO A 460 2.32 19.23 23.16
N ALA A 461 3.11 19.96 22.36
CA ALA A 461 2.91 20.06 20.92
C ALA A 461 2.93 18.69 20.23
N TYR A 462 3.80 17.77 20.65
CA TYR A 462 3.83 16.41 20.08
C TYR A 462 2.53 15.66 20.30
N ARG A 463 1.98 15.75 21.52
CA ARG A 463 0.73 15.09 21.88
C ARG A 463 -0.48 15.75 21.20
N ASP A 464 -0.50 17.06 21.10
CA ASP A 464 -1.59 17.81 20.46
C ASP A 464 -1.61 17.59 18.93
N ASN A 465 -0.44 17.58 18.31
CA ASN A 465 -0.28 17.26 16.89
C ASN A 465 -0.71 15.82 16.61
N MET A 466 -0.21 14.85 17.39
CA MET A 466 -0.61 13.45 17.22
C MET A 466 -2.09 13.24 17.51
N GLY A 467 -2.66 13.92 18.50
CA GLY A 467 -4.10 13.92 18.77
C GLY A 467 -4.91 14.48 17.60
N THR A 468 -4.40 15.49 16.91
CA THR A 468 -5.01 16.02 15.69
C THR A 468 -4.95 15.02 14.54
N LEU A 469 -3.82 14.34 14.35
CA LEU A 469 -3.70 13.26 13.36
C LEU A 469 -4.65 12.10 13.69
N SER A 470 -4.78 11.70 14.96
CA SER A 470 -5.71 10.65 15.39
C SER A 470 -7.16 10.99 15.05
N ARG A 471 -7.61 12.22 15.37
CA ARG A 471 -8.96 12.67 15.04
C ARG A 471 -9.22 12.64 13.53
N LEU A 472 -8.32 13.22 12.74
CA LEU A 472 -8.43 13.23 11.27
C LEU A 472 -8.41 11.81 10.68
N HIS A 473 -7.55 10.94 11.22
CA HIS A 473 -7.41 9.57 10.72
C HIS A 473 -8.68 8.74 11.00
N ARG A 474 -9.37 8.99 12.11
CA ARG A 474 -10.57 8.26 12.53
C ARG A 474 -11.86 8.87 12.00
N ASP A 475 -11.86 10.13 11.60
CA ASP A 475 -13.00 10.83 11.01
C ASP A 475 -13.22 10.40 9.54
N ARG A 476 -13.86 9.25 9.37
CA ARG A 476 -14.17 8.65 8.07
C ARG A 476 -15.63 8.23 7.98
N LEU A 477 -16.19 8.32 6.78
CA LEU A 477 -17.54 7.86 6.50
C LEU A 477 -17.71 6.35 6.70
N VAL A 478 -16.70 5.57 6.30
CA VAL A 478 -16.70 4.10 6.35
C VAL A 478 -15.35 3.63 6.89
N SER A 479 -15.33 2.52 7.63
CA SER A 479 -14.08 1.97 8.13
C SER A 479 -13.16 1.54 6.98
N PRO A 480 -11.83 1.59 7.13
CA PRO A 480 -10.92 1.23 6.03
C PRO A 480 -11.02 -0.26 5.65
N LEU A 481 -11.33 -1.14 6.62
CA LEU A 481 -11.53 -2.57 6.37
C LEU A 481 -12.84 -2.82 5.62
N ASP A 482 -13.94 -2.14 5.99
CA ASP A 482 -15.20 -2.22 5.24
C ASP A 482 -15.04 -1.68 3.83
N THR A 483 -14.27 -0.60 3.67
CA THR A 483 -13.95 -0.03 2.35
C THR A 483 -13.18 -1.03 1.49
N ALA A 484 -12.14 -1.68 2.05
CA ALA A 484 -11.39 -2.71 1.36
C ALA A 484 -12.30 -3.85 0.88
N THR A 485 -13.14 -4.35 1.80
CA THR A 485 -14.04 -5.47 1.54
C THR A 485 -15.10 -5.12 0.51
N PHE A 486 -15.70 -3.93 0.60
CA PHE A 486 -16.64 -3.43 -0.40
C PHE A 486 -16.04 -3.44 -1.81
N TRP A 487 -14.80 -2.96 -1.97
CA TRP A 487 -14.16 -2.90 -3.28
C TRP A 487 -13.72 -4.25 -3.82
N ILE A 488 -13.31 -5.18 -2.94
CA ILE A 488 -13.04 -6.57 -3.32
C ILE A 488 -14.32 -7.21 -3.86
N GLU A 489 -15.43 -7.12 -3.11
CA GLU A 489 -16.71 -7.65 -3.57
C GLU A 489 -17.22 -6.89 -4.81
N PHE A 490 -16.94 -5.59 -4.94
CA PHE A 490 -17.31 -4.80 -6.12
C PHE A 490 -16.67 -5.37 -7.38
N VAL A 491 -15.39 -5.70 -7.33
CA VAL A 491 -14.69 -6.34 -8.45
C VAL A 491 -15.30 -7.70 -8.76
N MET A 492 -15.68 -8.50 -7.75
CA MET A 492 -16.37 -9.77 -7.96
C MET A 492 -17.74 -9.60 -8.65
N ARG A 493 -18.57 -8.66 -8.17
CA ARG A 493 -19.92 -8.37 -8.70
C ARG A 493 -19.88 -7.95 -10.16
N ASN A 494 -18.91 -7.11 -10.49
CA ASN A 494 -18.83 -6.46 -11.80
C ASN A 494 -17.85 -7.14 -12.75
N LYS A 495 -17.23 -8.26 -12.33
CA LYS A 495 -16.23 -9.02 -13.11
C LYS A 495 -15.10 -8.10 -13.60
N GLY A 496 -14.58 -7.29 -12.69
CA GLY A 496 -13.56 -6.27 -12.96
C GLY A 496 -14.05 -4.84 -12.68
N ALA A 497 -13.19 -3.86 -13.01
CA ALA A 497 -13.44 -2.44 -12.81
C ALA A 497 -12.87 -1.58 -13.96
N ALA A 498 -12.96 -2.07 -15.20
CA ALA A 498 -12.38 -1.43 -16.38
C ALA A 498 -12.78 0.06 -16.56
N HIS A 499 -13.98 0.47 -16.13
CA HIS A 499 -14.46 1.86 -16.20
C HIS A 499 -13.73 2.82 -15.24
N LEU A 500 -12.96 2.30 -14.27
CA LEU A 500 -12.10 3.10 -13.39
C LEU A 500 -10.67 3.22 -13.92
N ARG A 501 -10.36 2.55 -15.03
CA ARG A 501 -9.05 2.58 -15.68
C ARG A 501 -8.86 3.89 -16.45
N PRO A 502 -7.78 4.63 -16.22
CA PRO A 502 -7.51 5.84 -16.98
C PRO A 502 -6.91 5.51 -18.36
N GLU A 503 -7.35 6.23 -19.40
CA GLU A 503 -6.83 6.12 -20.77
C GLU A 503 -5.32 6.39 -20.86
N SER A 504 -4.77 7.16 -19.91
CA SER A 504 -3.35 7.54 -19.87
C SER A 504 -2.38 6.35 -19.91
N TRP A 505 -2.83 5.14 -19.61
CA TRP A 505 -1.97 3.95 -19.61
C TRP A 505 -1.74 3.35 -20.99
N ASP A 506 -2.67 3.56 -21.92
CA ASP A 506 -2.59 3.10 -23.31
C ASP A 506 -2.02 4.18 -24.24
N MET A 507 -1.83 5.40 -23.71
CA MET A 507 -1.27 6.53 -24.47
C MET A 507 0.26 6.46 -24.58
N PRO A 508 0.82 6.81 -25.75
CA PRO A 508 2.24 7.12 -25.87
C PRO A 508 2.64 8.31 -24.98
N TRP A 509 3.86 8.27 -24.44
CA TRP A 509 4.35 9.31 -23.51
C TRP A 509 4.28 10.72 -24.12
N TYR A 510 4.53 10.89 -25.42
CA TYR A 510 4.53 12.19 -26.07
C TYR A 510 3.12 12.77 -26.20
N THR A 511 2.10 11.93 -26.37
CA THR A 511 0.69 12.36 -26.39
C THR A 511 0.21 12.67 -24.97
N TYR A 512 0.60 11.86 -23.98
CA TYR A 512 0.29 12.13 -22.56
C TYR A 512 0.81 13.52 -22.11
N PHE A 513 2.01 13.90 -22.52
CA PHE A 513 2.59 15.22 -22.21
C PHE A 513 2.23 16.32 -23.22
N GLY A 514 1.40 16.04 -24.24
CA GLY A 514 1.00 17.00 -25.28
C GLY A 514 2.16 17.53 -26.13
N ILE A 515 3.24 16.76 -26.26
CA ILE A 515 4.44 17.13 -27.02
C ILE A 515 4.14 17.20 -28.52
N ASP A 516 3.29 16.31 -29.02
CA ASP A 516 2.76 16.34 -30.39
C ASP A 516 2.03 17.66 -30.69
N VAL A 517 1.14 18.10 -29.80
CA VAL A 517 0.43 19.37 -29.91
C VAL A 517 1.40 20.56 -29.80
N LEU A 518 2.34 20.52 -28.86
CA LEU A 518 3.35 21.57 -28.71
C LEU A 518 4.20 21.72 -29.97
N LEU A 519 4.65 20.60 -30.55
CA LEU A 519 5.43 20.60 -31.80
C LEU A 519 4.61 21.15 -32.97
N LEU A 520 3.31 20.84 -33.05
CA LEU A 520 2.41 21.42 -34.05
C LEU A 520 2.32 22.94 -33.89
N VAL A 521 2.07 23.45 -32.68
CA VAL A 521 1.95 24.90 -32.41
C VAL A 521 3.25 25.63 -32.72
N LEU A 522 4.40 25.10 -32.29
CA LEU A 522 5.71 25.70 -32.58
C LEU A 522 6.02 25.69 -34.07
N SER A 523 5.65 24.63 -34.78
CA SER A 523 5.82 24.53 -36.24
C SER A 523 4.99 25.58 -36.97
N LEU A 524 3.72 25.77 -36.58
CA LEU A 524 2.84 26.80 -37.15
C LEU A 524 3.35 28.21 -36.85
N ALA A 525 3.81 28.48 -35.63
CA ALA A 525 4.41 29.76 -35.26
C ALA A 525 5.68 30.03 -36.08
N CYS A 526 6.55 29.04 -36.25
CA CYS A 526 7.76 29.15 -37.06
C CYS A 526 7.44 29.44 -38.54
N LEU A 527 6.46 28.72 -39.12
CA LEU A 527 5.99 28.97 -40.49
C LEU A 527 5.40 30.39 -40.65
N SER A 528 4.65 30.88 -39.66
CA SER A 528 4.06 32.22 -39.70
C SER A 528 5.10 33.35 -39.75
N VAL A 529 6.32 33.11 -39.24
CA VAL A 529 7.43 34.06 -39.27
C VAL A 529 8.32 33.84 -40.51
N LEU A 530 8.65 32.58 -40.81
CA LEU A 530 9.55 32.23 -41.92
C LEU A 530 8.95 32.60 -43.28
N VAL A 531 7.66 32.34 -43.50
CA VAL A 531 7.02 32.59 -44.81
C VAL A 531 7.08 34.09 -45.17
N PRO A 532 6.67 35.05 -44.32
CA PRO A 532 6.83 36.47 -44.61
C PRO A 532 8.29 36.88 -44.78
N VAL A 533 9.23 36.39 -43.96
CA VAL A 533 10.65 36.73 -44.08
C VAL A 533 11.23 36.26 -45.42
N ILE A 534 10.91 35.04 -45.84
CA ILE A 534 11.33 34.49 -47.14
C ILE A 534 10.68 35.29 -48.28
N ALA A 535 9.39 35.61 -48.18
CA ALA A 535 8.68 36.42 -49.16
C ALA A 535 9.29 37.82 -49.29
N ILE A 536 9.55 38.51 -48.18
CA ILE A 536 10.21 39.83 -48.15
C ILE A 536 11.62 39.74 -48.74
N ARG A 537 12.41 38.72 -48.39
CA ARG A 537 13.76 38.52 -48.97
C ARG A 537 13.70 38.25 -50.47
N ALA A 538 12.73 37.45 -50.93
CA ALA A 538 12.52 37.16 -52.34
C ALA A 538 12.11 38.42 -53.12
N LEU A 539 11.16 39.19 -52.58
CA LEU A 539 10.73 40.49 -53.14
C LEU A 539 11.90 41.48 -53.19
N TRP A 540 12.67 41.60 -52.11
CA TRP A 540 13.83 42.48 -52.05
C TRP A 540 14.90 42.09 -53.08
N ARG A 541 15.23 40.80 -53.21
CA ARG A 541 16.14 40.29 -54.25
C ARG A 541 15.61 40.57 -55.67
N ALA A 542 14.31 40.43 -55.90
CA ALA A 542 13.70 40.73 -57.18
C ALA A 542 13.79 42.23 -57.53
N VAL A 543 13.52 43.12 -56.57
CA VAL A 543 13.65 44.58 -56.73
C VAL A 543 15.12 44.98 -57.00
N VAL A 544 16.08 44.44 -56.25
CA VAL A 544 17.51 44.72 -56.45
C VAL A 544 18.01 44.22 -57.81
N LYS A 545 17.61 43.02 -58.25
CA LYS A 545 17.93 42.51 -59.59
C LYS A 545 17.37 43.41 -60.71
N LYS A 546 16.13 43.92 -60.55
CA LYS A 546 15.52 44.83 -61.53
C LYS A 546 16.26 46.17 -61.60
N LYS A 547 16.70 46.71 -60.46
CA LYS A 547 17.49 47.96 -60.39
C LYS A 547 18.88 47.83 -61.03
N ASN A 548 19.51 46.66 -60.97
CA ASN A 548 20.80 46.41 -61.64
C ASN A 548 20.66 46.19 -63.16
N LYS A 549 19.50 45.71 -63.65
CA LYS A 549 19.23 45.61 -65.10
C LYS A 549 18.95 46.97 -65.75
N GLY A 550 18.32 47.91 -65.04
CA GLY A 550 18.05 49.27 -65.54
C GLY A 550 19.24 50.25 -65.46
N LYS A 551 20.44 49.79 -65.12
CA LYS A 551 21.69 50.59 -65.10
C LYS A 551 22.68 50.19 -66.22
N VAL A 552 22.29 49.29 -67.12
CA VAL A 552 23.13 48.75 -68.22
C VAL A 552 22.55 49.10 -69.60
N GLU A 553 21.57 50.01 -69.68
CA GLU A 553 21.12 50.63 -70.93
C GLU A 553 21.56 52.08 -71.02
#